data_AF-A0A0F8XN47-F1
#
_entry.id   AF-A0A0F8XN47-F1
#
_cell.length_a   1.000
_cell.length_b   1.000
_cell.length_c   1.000
_cell.angle_alpha   90.00
_cell.angle_beta   90.00
_cell.angle_gamma   90.00
#
_symmetry.space_group_name_H-M   'P 1'
#
loop_
_entity.id
_entity.type
_entity.pdbx_description
1 polymer ?
#
loop_
_entity_poly.entity_id
_entity_poly.type
_entity_poly.pdbx_seq_one_letter_code
_entity_poly.pdbx_strand_id
1 'polypeptide(L)'
;MSNWPKGVSDGLILPCSFCGEKTVFDYTVNDAVWNLVIPKKHRRDVTCLPCFDRLAADKGIATVDCLKLVQFVGVNKTIGLQSIWSHDLARDHDGPGYQPDKNSPLGPPPGDE
;
A
#
# COMPACT_ATOMS: atom_id res chain seq x y z
N MET A 1 -20.52 16.54 20.71
CA MET A 1 -19.11 16.10 20.62
C MET A 1 -19.06 14.65 21.04
N SER A 2 -18.61 13.77 20.16
CA SER A 2 -18.62 12.33 20.40
C SER A 2 -17.65 11.98 21.53
N ASN A 3 -18.17 11.46 22.64
CA ASN A 3 -17.44 11.18 23.88
C ASN A 3 -16.66 9.85 23.80
N TRP A 4 -16.01 9.61 22.65
CA TRP A 4 -15.22 8.40 22.47
C TRP A 4 -13.95 8.50 23.31
N PRO A 5 -13.65 7.48 24.14
CA PRO A 5 -12.41 7.46 24.90
C PRO A 5 -11.23 7.52 23.92
N LYS A 6 -10.12 8.12 24.37
CA LYS A 6 -8.87 8.10 23.64
C LYS A 6 -8.54 6.64 23.31
N GLY A 7 -8.43 6.30 22.03
CA GLY A 7 -8.03 4.97 21.59
C GLY A 7 -6.64 4.68 22.14
N VAL A 8 -6.57 3.81 23.14
CA VAL A 8 -5.29 3.30 23.67
C VAL A 8 -5.08 1.95 22.98
N SER A 9 -4.00 1.84 22.21
CA SER A 9 -3.55 0.53 21.73
C SER A 9 -3.26 -0.32 22.95
N ASP A 10 -3.93 -1.48 23.05
CA ASP A 10 -3.71 -2.46 24.12
C ASP A 10 -2.40 -3.26 23.92
N GLY A 11 -1.62 -2.93 22.89
CA GLY A 11 -0.39 -3.64 22.54
C GLY A 11 -0.65 -5.03 21.94
N LEU A 12 -1.90 -5.41 21.66
CA LEU A 12 -2.22 -6.66 20.99
C LEU A 12 -1.86 -6.55 19.50
N ILE A 13 -0.66 -7.02 19.17
CA ILE A 13 -0.28 -7.30 17.79
C ILE A 13 -0.78 -8.71 17.47
N LEU A 14 -1.92 -8.78 16.77
CA LEU A 14 -2.41 -10.05 16.24
C LEU A 14 -1.48 -10.52 15.11
N PRO A 15 -1.14 -11.82 15.06
CA PRO A 15 -0.35 -12.36 13.97
C PRO A 15 -1.14 -12.37 12.66
N CYS A 16 -0.42 -12.36 11.54
CA CYS A 16 -1.01 -12.55 10.22
C CYS A 16 -1.72 -13.91 10.15
N SER A 17 -2.97 -13.92 9.68
CA SER A 17 -3.78 -15.13 9.51
C SER A 17 -3.24 -16.11 8.44
N PHE A 18 -2.36 -15.65 7.55
CA PHE A 18 -1.78 -16.46 6.49
C PHE A 18 -0.42 -17.06 6.85
N CYS A 19 0.47 -16.28 7.47
CA CYS A 19 1.83 -16.72 7.76
C CYS A 19 2.17 -16.83 9.26
N GLY A 20 1.31 -16.36 10.16
CA GLY A 20 1.55 -16.38 11.60
C GLY A 20 2.52 -15.32 12.12
N GLU A 21 3.19 -14.57 11.23
CA GLU A 21 4.15 -13.55 11.62
C GLU A 21 3.47 -12.32 12.25
N LYS A 22 4.13 -11.73 13.25
CA LYS A 22 3.67 -10.48 13.85
C LYS A 22 3.86 -9.33 12.88
N THR A 23 2.79 -8.56 12.65
CA THR A 23 2.85 -7.39 11.77
C THR A 23 3.62 -6.25 12.44
N VAL A 24 4.63 -5.74 11.73
CA VAL A 24 5.41 -4.56 12.15
C VAL A 24 4.96 -3.31 11.39
N PHE A 25 4.38 -3.52 10.21
CA PHE A 25 3.80 -2.48 9.38
C PHE A 25 2.29 -2.63 9.35
N ASP A 26 1.60 -1.54 9.62
CA ASP A 26 0.20 -1.34 9.28
C ASP A 26 0.11 -0.72 7.88
N TYR A 27 -1.00 -0.92 7.17
CA TYR A 27 -1.18 -0.37 5.84
C TYR A 27 -2.66 -0.22 5.47
N THR A 28 -2.94 0.76 4.62
CA THR A 28 -4.29 1.09 4.17
C THR A 28 -4.40 0.85 2.67
N VAL A 29 -5.44 0.13 2.26
CA VAL A 29 -5.83 -0.06 0.85
C VAL A 29 -7.30 0.35 0.65
N ASN A 30 -7.75 0.45 -0.61
CA ASN A 30 -9.17 0.63 -0.91
C ASN A 30 -9.98 -0.64 -0.57
N ASP A 31 -11.15 -0.49 0.06
CA ASP A 31 -12.11 -1.57 0.36
C ASP A 31 -12.44 -2.45 -0.85
N ALA A 32 -12.54 -1.88 -2.05
CA ALA A 32 -12.79 -2.63 -3.27
C ALA A 32 -11.66 -3.64 -3.53
N VAL A 33 -10.40 -3.19 -3.36
CA VAL A 33 -9.21 -4.03 -3.52
C VAL A 33 -9.09 -5.03 -2.38
N TRP A 34 -9.32 -4.62 -1.14
CA TRP A 34 -9.34 -5.52 0.01
C TRP A 34 -10.33 -6.68 -0.19
N ASN A 35 -11.55 -6.38 -0.63
CA ASN A 35 -12.58 -7.38 -0.86
C ASN A 35 -12.24 -8.32 -2.04
N LEU A 36 -11.53 -7.81 -3.04
CA LEU A 36 -11.09 -8.59 -4.19
C LEU A 36 -9.90 -9.51 -3.83
N VAL A 37 -8.94 -9.02 -3.07
CA VAL A 37 -7.69 -9.71 -2.70
C VAL A 37 -7.93 -10.70 -1.55
N ILE A 38 -8.59 -10.27 -0.48
CA ILE A 38 -8.73 -11.07 0.75
C ILE A 38 -9.98 -11.97 0.69
N PRO A 39 -9.82 -13.30 0.85
CA PRO A 39 -10.93 -14.23 0.97
C PRO A 39 -11.89 -13.83 2.09
N LYS A 40 -13.20 -13.99 1.89
CA LYS A 40 -14.25 -13.60 2.85
C LYS A 40 -13.97 -14.03 4.30
N LYS A 41 -13.47 -15.26 4.48
CA LYS A 41 -13.15 -15.82 5.80
C LYS A 41 -12.05 -15.06 6.57
N HIS A 42 -11.17 -14.34 5.87
CA HIS A 42 -10.02 -13.63 6.44
C HIS A 42 -10.17 -12.10 6.45
N ARG A 43 -11.31 -11.55 6.02
CA ARG A 43 -11.48 -10.09 5.89
C ARG A 43 -11.54 -9.35 7.22
N ARG A 44 -11.75 -10.06 8.33
CA ARG A 44 -11.73 -9.52 9.70
C ARG A 44 -10.44 -9.89 10.45
N ASP A 45 -9.56 -10.66 9.81
CA ASP A 45 -8.29 -11.05 10.38
C ASP A 45 -7.21 -10.05 9.98
N VAL A 46 -6.09 -10.06 10.71
CA VAL A 46 -4.89 -9.35 10.30
C VAL A 46 -4.23 -10.08 9.13
N THR A 47 -3.86 -9.32 8.11
CA THR A 47 -3.02 -9.78 6.99
C THR A 47 -1.79 -8.88 6.96
N CYS A 48 -0.59 -9.47 6.92
CA CYS A 48 0.63 -8.67 6.78
C CYS A 48 0.80 -8.19 5.33
N LEU A 49 1.48 -7.05 5.15
CA LEU A 49 1.72 -6.48 3.82
C LEU A 49 2.34 -7.49 2.83
N PRO A 50 3.35 -8.31 3.19
CA PRO A 50 3.88 -9.33 2.27
C PRO A 50 2.86 -10.40 1.84
N CYS A 51 1.96 -10.83 2.74
CA CYS A 51 0.92 -11.78 2.38
C CYS A 51 -0.15 -11.14 1.48
N PHE A 52 -0.53 -9.91 1.78
CA PHE A 52 -1.42 -9.15 0.90
C PHE A 52 -0.82 -8.97 -0.50
N ASP A 53 0.46 -8.61 -0.58
CA ASP A 53 1.16 -8.39 -1.85
C ASP A 53 1.20 -9.66 -2.72
N ARG A 54 1.49 -10.82 -2.12
CA ARG A 54 1.41 -12.12 -2.83
C ARG A 54 0.00 -12.43 -3.33
N LEU A 55 -1.01 -12.24 -2.47
CA LEU A 55 -2.41 -12.50 -2.84
C LEU A 55 -2.90 -11.53 -3.92
N ALA A 56 -2.41 -10.29 -3.92
CA ALA A 56 -2.70 -9.30 -4.95
C ALA A 56 -2.02 -9.66 -6.27
N ALA A 57 -0.75 -10.07 -6.22
CA ALA A 57 0.00 -10.54 -7.39
C ALA A 57 -0.65 -11.77 -8.04
N ASP A 58 -1.13 -12.73 -7.24
CA ASP A 58 -1.88 -13.91 -7.73
C ASP A 58 -3.16 -13.53 -8.50
N LYS A 59 -3.66 -12.29 -8.29
CA LYS A 59 -4.85 -11.73 -8.96
C LYS A 59 -4.50 -10.70 -10.04
N GLY A 60 -3.22 -10.52 -10.35
CA GLY A 60 -2.75 -9.52 -11.32
C GLY A 60 -2.94 -8.08 -10.85
N ILE A 61 -3.00 -7.83 -9.54
CA ILE A 61 -3.16 -6.51 -8.95
C ILE A 61 -1.80 -6.01 -8.47
N ALA A 62 -1.35 -4.87 -8.98
CA ALA A 62 -0.16 -4.21 -8.50
C ALA A 62 -0.46 -3.50 -7.17
N THR A 63 0.16 -3.95 -6.09
CA THR A 63 -0.09 -3.43 -4.74
C THR A 63 0.23 -1.94 -4.62
N VAL A 64 1.22 -1.44 -5.37
CA VAL A 64 1.60 -0.02 -5.40
C VAL A 64 0.44 0.91 -5.80
N ASP A 65 -0.46 0.46 -6.68
CA ASP A 65 -1.57 1.25 -7.18
C ASP A 65 -2.73 1.36 -6.18
N CYS A 66 -2.74 0.49 -5.17
CA CYS A 66 -3.84 0.40 -4.20
C CYS A 66 -3.46 0.76 -2.76
N LEU A 67 -2.15 0.82 -2.45
CA LEU A 67 -1.67 1.29 -1.16
C LEU A 67 -1.88 2.79 -1.03
N LYS A 68 -2.64 3.19 -0.01
CA LYS A 68 -2.85 4.59 0.34
C LYS A 68 -1.79 5.09 1.31
N LEU A 69 -1.39 4.23 2.25
CA LEU A 69 -0.44 4.55 3.31
C LEU A 69 0.15 3.25 3.86
N VAL A 70 1.45 3.25 4.14
CA VAL A 70 2.10 2.22 4.96
C VAL A 70 2.62 2.90 6.22
N GLN A 71 2.47 2.27 7.38
CA GLN A 71 2.89 2.84 8.65
C GLN A 71 3.72 1.83 9.43
N PHE A 72 4.91 2.21 9.83
CA PHE A 72 5.62 1.50 10.89
C PHE A 72 5.04 1.93 12.24
N VAL A 73 4.60 0.97 13.04
CA VAL A 73 4.06 1.23 14.38
C VAL A 73 5.04 0.69 15.42
N GLY A 74 5.76 1.60 16.08
CA GLY A 74 6.72 1.27 17.13
C GLY A 74 6.30 1.83 18.48
N VAL A 75 7.06 1.46 19.53
CA VAL A 75 6.84 2.04 20.87
C VAL A 75 7.06 3.56 20.82
N ASN A 76 6.01 4.31 21.15
CA ASN A 76 5.96 5.78 21.18
C ASN A 76 6.23 6.48 19.84
N LYS A 77 6.15 5.79 18.70
CA LYS A 77 6.30 6.41 17.39
C LYS A 77 5.51 5.70 16.30
N THR A 78 4.96 6.48 15.40
CA THR A 78 4.39 6.00 14.14
C THR A 78 5.09 6.73 13.01
N ILE A 79 5.63 5.98 12.04
CA ILE A 79 6.28 6.54 10.86
C ILE A 79 5.43 6.17 9.65
N GLY A 80 4.88 7.17 8.97
CA GLY A 80 4.20 6.97 7.68
C GLY A 80 5.21 6.90 6.54
N LEU A 81 5.05 5.90 5.68
CA LEU A 81 5.75 5.75 4.41
C LEU A 81 4.75 6.04 3.29
N GLN A 82 5.08 7.03 2.47
CA GLN A 82 4.33 7.36 1.26
C GLN A 82 5.10 6.83 0.06
N SER A 83 4.37 6.29 -0.94
CA SER A 83 4.99 5.94 -2.22
C SER A 83 5.63 7.17 -2.82
N ILE A 84 6.91 7.09 -3.18
CA ILE A 84 7.64 8.12 -3.93
C ILE A 84 7.36 8.04 -5.44
N TRP A 85 6.69 6.96 -5.87
CA TRP A 85 6.21 6.80 -7.23
C TRP A 85 4.76 7.23 -7.26
N SER A 86 4.55 8.53 -7.39
CA SER A 86 3.39 9.00 -8.11
C SER A 86 3.61 8.57 -9.56
N HIS A 87 2.88 7.59 -10.07
CA HIS A 87 2.39 7.81 -11.43
C HIS A 87 1.52 9.06 -11.27
N ASP A 88 2.09 10.22 -11.56
CA ASP A 88 1.41 11.49 -11.58
C ASP A 88 0.25 11.38 -12.57
N LEU A 89 -0.88 10.91 -12.08
CA LEU A 89 -2.21 11.19 -12.62
C LEU A 89 -2.67 12.55 -12.07
N ALA A 90 -1.75 13.49 -11.91
CA ALA A 90 -2.08 14.89 -12.09
C ALA A 90 -2.14 15.12 -13.61
N ARG A 91 -3.34 14.97 -14.17
CA ARG A 91 -3.71 15.66 -15.40
C ARG A 91 -3.74 17.16 -15.09
N ASP A 92 -2.58 17.75 -14.87
CA ASP A 92 -2.42 19.20 -14.96
C ASP A 92 -2.05 19.49 -16.41
N HIS A 93 -3.09 19.85 -17.18
CA HIS A 93 -2.90 20.66 -18.37
C HIS A 93 -2.06 21.89 -17.96
N ASP A 94 -0.96 22.11 -18.69
CA ASP A 94 0.00 23.21 -18.59
C ASP A 94 1.19 23.05 -17.61
N GLY A 95 2.21 22.30 -18.04
CA GLY A 95 3.57 22.30 -17.46
C GLY A 95 4.61 21.75 -18.46
N PRO A 96 5.86 22.25 -18.48
CA PRO A 96 6.77 22.09 -19.63
C PRO A 96 7.28 20.65 -19.74
N GLY A 97 7.29 20.15 -20.98
CA GLY A 97 7.53 18.75 -21.31
C GLY A 97 8.78 18.14 -20.67
N TYR A 98 8.61 16.93 -20.17
CA TYR A 98 9.68 16.04 -19.76
C TYR A 98 10.71 15.86 -20.90
N GLN A 99 11.99 16.14 -20.63
CA GLN A 99 13.09 15.73 -21.49
C GLN A 99 13.86 14.59 -20.81
N PRO A 100 13.91 13.39 -21.41
CA PRO A 100 14.68 12.28 -20.84
C PRO A 100 16.18 12.57 -20.86
N ASP A 101 16.85 12.17 -19.77
CA ASP A 101 18.30 12.15 -19.64
C ASP A 101 18.92 11.24 -20.73
N LYS A 102 19.83 11.81 -21.53
CA LYS A 102 20.53 11.13 -22.64
C LYS A 102 21.47 10.00 -22.18
N ASN A 103 21.71 9.86 -20.88
CA ASN A 103 22.60 8.85 -20.30
C ASN A 103 21.86 7.74 -19.53
N SER A 104 20.53 7.68 -19.61
CA SER A 104 19.78 6.57 -19.01
C SER A 104 19.99 5.28 -19.81
N PRO A 105 20.41 4.16 -19.19
CA PRO A 105 20.67 2.89 -19.89
C PRO A 105 19.38 2.16 -20.31
N LEU A 106 18.22 2.66 -19.90
CA LEU A 106 16.91 2.19 -20.34
C LEU A 106 16.50 3.06 -21.52
N GLY A 107 16.65 2.53 -22.74
CA GLY A 107 16.10 3.14 -23.94
C GLY A 107 14.59 3.37 -23.82
N PRO A 108 14.02 4.31 -24.59
CA PRO A 108 12.59 4.56 -24.56
C PRO A 108 11.82 3.26 -24.83
N PRO A 109 10.66 3.04 -24.17
CA PRO A 109 9.83 1.89 -24.47
C PRO A 109 9.44 1.93 -25.97
N PRO A 110 9.34 0.77 -26.64
CA PRO A 110 8.84 0.74 -28.01
C PRO A 110 7.43 1.35 -28.03
N GLY A 111 7.28 2.45 -28.76
CA GLY A 111 5.97 3.03 -29.02
C GLY A 111 5.21 2.14 -30.00
N ASP A 112 3.95 1.88 -29.68
CA ASP A 112 2.99 1.41 -30.68
C ASP A 112 2.62 2.61 -31.57
N GLU A 113 2.93 2.45 -32.88
CA GLU A 113 2.66 3.31 -34.06
C GLU A 113 3.54 4.55 -34.31
#